data_AF-A0A522RK00-F1
#
_entry.id   AF-A0A522RK00-F1
#
_cell.length_a   1.000
_cell.length_b   1.000
_cell.length_c   1.000
_cell.angle_alpha   90.00
_cell.angle_beta   90.00
_cell.angle_gamma   90.00
#
_symmetry.space_group_name_H-M   'P 1'
#
loop_
_entity.id
_entity.type
_entity.pdbx_description
1 polymer ?
#
loop_
_entity_poly.entity_id
_entity_poly.type
_entity_poly.pdbx_seq_one_letter_code
_entity_poly.pdbx_strand_id
1 'polypeptide(L)'
;MLFLLFDAFGKFTKPEAVIKGTTDLGYPVSSITLLGVILLICTILYAIPKTSLLGAVLLTGYMGGAIATQIRVENPLFTYILVPVYLGIILWLGLYLRSTKLRGLIKNH
;
A
#
# COMPACT_ATOMS: atom_id res chain seq x y z
N MET A 1 -5.38 -1.00 7.52
CA MET A 1 -6.57 -1.47 6.77
C MET A 1 -7.48 -0.33 6.35
N LEU A 2 -8.14 0.36 7.29
CA LEU A 2 -9.05 1.47 7.00
C LEU A 2 -8.41 2.55 6.13
N PHE A 3 -7.18 2.96 6.44
CA PHE A 3 -6.42 3.92 5.62
C PHE A 3 -6.24 3.45 4.17
N LEU A 4 -5.89 2.18 3.94
CA LEU A 4 -5.64 1.66 2.59
C LEU A 4 -6.93 1.52 1.77
N LEU A 5 -8.03 1.13 2.43
CA LEU A 5 -9.35 1.14 1.78
C LEU A 5 -9.78 2.57 1.43
N PHE A 6 -9.60 3.51 2.36
CA PHE A 6 -9.91 4.91 2.12
C PHE A 6 -9.09 5.49 0.97
N ASP A 7 -7.77 5.25 0.93
CA ASP A 7 -6.89 5.67 -0.18
C ASP A 7 -7.33 5.05 -1.51
N ALA A 8 -7.62 3.75 -1.52
CA ALA A 8 -8.07 3.05 -2.72
C ALA A 8 -9.38 3.65 -3.26
N PHE A 9 -10.38 3.88 -2.40
CA PHE A 9 -11.65 4.50 -2.79
C PHE A 9 -11.48 5.96 -3.21
N GLY A 10 -10.65 6.73 -2.50
CA GLY A 10 -10.36 8.13 -2.83
C GLY A 10 -9.75 8.33 -4.22
N LYS A 11 -9.02 7.33 -4.73
CA LYS A 11 -8.51 7.35 -6.11
C LYS A 11 -9.60 7.30 -7.18
N PHE A 12 -10.79 6.77 -6.87
CA PHE A 12 -11.92 6.76 -7.81
C PHE A 12 -12.66 8.10 -7.88
N THR A 13 -12.64 8.88 -6.80
CA THR A 13 -13.26 10.22 -6.78
C THR A 13 -12.36 11.29 -7.41
N LYS A 14 -11.08 10.97 -7.68
CA LYS A 14 -10.09 11.84 -8.35
C LYS A 14 -10.09 13.28 -7.81
N PRO A 15 -9.97 13.49 -6.48
CA PRO A 15 -9.90 14.84 -5.94
C PRO A 15 -8.65 15.56 -6.49
N GLU A 16 -8.70 16.89 -6.57
CA GLU A 16 -7.62 17.70 -7.17
C GLU A 16 -6.24 17.40 -6.56
N ALA A 17 -6.17 17.15 -5.24
CA ALA A 17 -4.93 16.77 -4.56
C ALA A 17 -4.34 15.44 -5.08
N VAL A 18 -5.17 14.44 -5.40
CA VAL A 18 -4.73 13.15 -5.95
C VAL A 18 -4.32 13.28 -7.42
N ILE A 19 -5.04 14.10 -8.18
CA ILE A 19 -4.67 14.41 -9.57
C ILE A 19 -3.30 15.08 -9.58
N LYS A 20 -3.16 16.20 -8.86
CA LYS A 20 -1.93 16.97 -8.78
C LYS A 20 -0.77 16.12 -8.26
N GLY A 21 -0.97 15.40 -7.16
CA GLY A 21 0.04 14.50 -6.61
C GLY A 21 0.46 13.39 -7.58
N THR A 22 -0.41 12.93 -8.47
CA THR A 22 -0.05 11.90 -9.47
C THR A 22 0.67 12.51 -10.67
N THR A 23 0.23 13.67 -11.14
CA THR A 23 0.87 14.38 -12.26
C THR A 23 2.24 14.92 -11.88
N ASP A 24 2.42 15.39 -10.65
CA ASP A 24 3.71 15.87 -10.11
C ASP A 24 4.73 14.72 -10.03
N LEU A 25 4.26 13.47 -9.90
CA LEU A 25 5.10 12.26 -9.98
C LEU A 25 5.41 11.83 -11.42
N GLY A 26 4.92 12.57 -12.42
CA GLY A 26 5.13 12.28 -13.84
C GLY A 26 4.23 11.17 -14.40
N TYR A 27 3.15 10.79 -13.71
CA TYR A 27 2.17 9.82 -14.21
C TYR A 27 0.96 10.51 -14.84
N PRO A 28 0.37 9.94 -15.90
CA PRO A 28 -0.86 10.45 -16.46
C PRO A 28 -2.05 10.22 -15.50
N VAL A 29 -3.07 11.07 -15.58
CA VAL A 29 -4.29 10.99 -14.76
C VAL A 29 -5.01 9.64 -14.93
N SER A 30 -4.87 8.99 -16.09
CA SER A 30 -5.41 7.65 -16.35
C SER A 30 -4.81 6.57 -15.44
N SER A 31 -3.58 6.75 -14.95
CA SER A 31 -2.93 5.82 -14.03
C SER A 31 -3.56 5.81 -12.64
N ILE A 32 -4.25 6.88 -12.23
CA ILE A 32 -4.87 6.99 -10.89
C ILE A 32 -5.88 5.86 -10.67
N THR A 33 -6.75 5.62 -11.66
CA THR A 33 -7.77 4.58 -11.57
C THR A 33 -7.12 3.19 -11.53
N LEU A 34 -6.10 2.94 -12.34
CA LEU A 34 -5.38 1.66 -12.34
C LEU A 34 -4.70 1.39 -11.00
N LEU A 35 -4.00 2.39 -10.44
CA LEU A 35 -3.37 2.31 -9.12
C LEU A 35 -4.41 2.07 -8.02
N GLY A 36 -5.57 2.73 -8.10
CA GLY A 36 -6.70 2.52 -7.19
C GLY A 36 -7.25 1.09 -7.23
N VAL A 37 -7.45 0.54 -8.43
CA VAL A 37 -7.91 -0.85 -8.62
C VAL A 37 -6.90 -1.86 -8.08
N ILE A 38 -5.62 -1.71 -8.39
CA ILE A 38 -4.57 -2.60 -7.90
C ILE A 38 -4.54 -2.57 -6.36
N LEU A 39 -4.50 -1.37 -5.77
CA LEU A 39 -4.48 -1.22 -4.32
C LEU A 39 -5.74 -1.81 -3.67
N LEU A 40 -6.91 -1.63 -4.28
CA LEU A 40 -8.17 -2.18 -3.79
C LEU A 40 -8.14 -3.71 -3.77
N ILE A 41 -7.71 -4.35 -4.86
CA ILE A 41 -7.59 -5.81 -4.95
C ILE A 41 -6.63 -6.33 -3.87
N CYS A 42 -5.43 -5.74 -3.76
CA CYS A 42 -4.45 -6.14 -2.76
C CYS A 42 -4.99 -5.97 -1.32
N THR A 43 -5.75 -4.90 -1.07
CA THR A 43 -6.35 -4.64 0.24
C THR A 43 -7.49 -5.61 0.57
N ILE A 44 -8.33 -5.96 -0.40
CA ILE A 44 -9.37 -6.99 -0.24
C ILE A 44 -8.75 -8.35 0.07
N LEU A 45 -7.69 -8.74 -0.66
CA LEU A 45 -6.96 -9.98 -0.40
C LEU A 45 -6.34 -9.99 1.00
N TYR A 46 -5.81 -8.85 1.46
CA TYR A 46 -5.25 -8.72 2.81
C TYR A 46 -6.35 -8.83 3.89
N ALA A 47 -7.60 -8.44 3.59
CA ALA A 47 -8.70 -8.42 4.56
C ALA A 47 -9.25 -9.80 4.87
N ILE A 48 -9.35 -10.63 3.84
CA ILE A 48 -9.85 -12.00 3.93
C ILE A 48 -8.82 -12.85 4.70
N PRO A 49 -9.18 -13.45 5.86
CA PRO A 49 -8.21 -14.16 6.71
C PRO A 49 -7.42 -15.25 5.97
N LYS A 50 -8.10 -15.97 5.06
CA LYS A 50 -7.51 -17.07 4.28
C LYS A 50 -6.44 -16.61 3.27
N THR A 51 -6.53 -15.38 2.76
CA THR A 51 -5.59 -14.81 1.77
C THR A 51 -4.74 -13.68 2.33
N SER A 52 -4.85 -13.42 3.63
CA SER A 52 -4.22 -12.27 4.29
C SER A 52 -2.70 -12.20 4.09
N LEU A 53 -2.01 -13.34 4.10
CA LEU A 53 -0.58 -13.39 3.81
C LEU A 53 -0.25 -12.95 2.37
N LEU A 54 -0.99 -13.46 1.38
CA LEU A 54 -0.83 -13.07 -0.02
C LEU A 54 -1.08 -11.57 -0.20
N GLY A 55 -2.17 -11.05 0.39
CA GLY A 55 -2.46 -9.63 0.36
C GLY A 55 -1.36 -8.77 0.98
N ALA A 56 -0.75 -9.21 2.08
CA ALA A 56 0.38 -8.50 2.70
C ALA A 56 1.63 -8.46 1.80
N VAL A 57 1.95 -9.57 1.14
CA VAL A 57 3.05 -9.63 0.17
C VAL A 57 2.79 -8.69 -1.02
N LEU A 58 1.59 -8.72 -1.59
CA LEU A 58 1.21 -7.85 -2.70
C LEU A 58 1.26 -6.36 -2.32
N LEU A 59 0.75 -6.01 -1.14
CA LEU A 59 0.81 -4.64 -0.62
C LEU A 59 2.25 -4.19 -0.36
N THR A 60 3.14 -5.10 0.04
CA THR A 60 4.58 -4.80 0.18
C THR A 60 5.20 -4.47 -1.17
N GLY A 61 4.87 -5.24 -2.22
CA GLY A 61 5.30 -4.93 -3.58
C GLY A 61 4.78 -3.58 -4.08
N TYR A 62 3.50 -3.29 -3.83
CA TYR A 62 2.89 -1.99 -4.14
C TYR A 62 3.62 -0.83 -3.43
N MET A 63 3.94 -0.98 -2.14
CA MET A 63 4.70 0.01 -1.37
C MET A 63 6.12 0.18 -1.90
N GLY A 64 6.80 -0.91 -2.30
CA GLY A 64 8.12 -0.83 -2.93
C GLY A 64 8.12 0.00 -4.21
N GLY A 65 7.10 -0.16 -5.05
CA GLY A 65 6.88 0.70 -6.21
C GLY A 65 6.67 2.17 -5.84
N ALA A 66 5.87 2.44 -4.82
CA ALA A 66 5.65 3.80 -4.32
C ALA A 66 6.97 4.45 -3.83
N ILE A 67 7.79 3.71 -3.08
CA ILE A 67 9.11 4.17 -2.62
C ILE A 67 10.00 4.53 -3.81
N ALA A 68 10.10 3.64 -4.81
CA ALA A 68 10.91 3.85 -6.00
C ALA A 68 10.46 5.09 -6.79
N THR A 69 9.15 5.30 -6.96
CA THR A 69 8.59 6.49 -7.58
C THR A 69 8.98 7.77 -6.83
N GLN A 70 8.87 7.78 -5.50
CA GLN A 70 9.18 8.96 -4.69
C GLN A 70 10.68 9.29 -4.69
N ILE A 71 11.54 8.26 -4.69
CA ILE A 71 13.00 8.43 -4.86
C ILE A 71 13.33 9.02 -6.22
N ARG A 72 12.68 8.54 -7.29
CA ARG A 72 12.92 9.01 -8.67
C ARG A 72 12.71 10.52 -8.85
N VAL A 73 11.74 11.09 -8.12
CA VAL A 73 11.43 12.53 -8.17
C VAL A 73 12.14 13.32 -7.07
N GLU A 74 13.10 12.70 -6.36
CA GLU A 74 13.92 13.31 -5.32
C GLU A 74 13.10 13.94 -4.17
N ASN A 75 11.94 13.34 -3.86
CA ASN A 75 11.07 13.85 -2.81
C ASN A 75 11.69 13.66 -1.41
N PRO A 76 11.29 14.50 -0.42
CA PRO A 76 11.81 14.40 0.95
C PRO A 76 11.67 13.02 1.57
N LEU A 77 12.79 12.54 2.16
CA LEU A 77 12.92 11.18 2.72
C LEU A 77 11.83 10.86 3.74
N PHE A 78 11.71 11.68 4.79
CA PHE A 78 10.82 11.38 5.93
C PHE A 78 9.34 11.54 5.62
N THR A 79 9.00 12.37 4.63
CA THR A 79 7.60 12.73 4.34
C THR A 79 6.98 11.89 3.23
N TYR A 80 7.74 11.54 2.19
CA TYR A 80 7.19 10.84 1.02
C TYR A 80 7.77 9.43 0.88
N ILE A 81 9.08 9.28 1.03
CA ILE A 81 9.77 8.00 0.79
C ILE A 81 9.52 7.01 1.95
N LEU A 82 9.55 7.47 3.20
CA LEU A 82 9.41 6.58 4.36
C LEU A 82 7.95 6.28 4.75
N VAL A 83 6.97 7.05 4.26
CA VAL A 83 5.56 6.81 4.58
C VAL A 83 5.09 5.39 4.16
N PRO A 84 5.37 4.89 2.94
CA PRO A 84 5.08 3.51 2.58
C PRO A 84 5.79 2.48 3.47
N VAL A 85 7.00 2.78 3.96
CA VAL A 85 7.75 1.90 4.88
C VAL A 85 7.03 1.77 6.21
N TYR A 86 6.63 2.89 6.82
CA TYR A 86 5.89 2.90 8.08
C TYR A 86 4.57 2.14 7.95
N LEU A 87 3.85 2.33 6.84
CA LEU A 87 2.61 1.60 6.56
C LEU A 87 2.85 0.10 6.39
N GLY A 88 3.94 -0.30 5.73
CA GLY A 88 4.33 -1.69 5.57
C GLY A 88 4.61 -2.37 6.91
N ILE A 89 5.35 -1.71 7.80
CA ILE A 89 5.63 -2.20 9.16
C ILE A 89 4.32 -2.41 9.94
N ILE A 90 3.44 -1.40 9.95
CA ILE A 90 2.15 -1.49 10.65
C ILE A 90 1.28 -2.63 10.07
N LEU A 91 1.31 -2.80 8.75
CA LEU A 91 0.57 -3.85 8.06
C LEU A 91 1.02 -5.25 8.46
N TRP A 92 2.33 -5.50 8.42
CA TRP A 92 2.89 -6.80 8.80
C TRP A 92 2.74 -7.07 10.29
N LEU A 93 2.93 -6.06 11.13
CA LEU A 93 2.72 -6.17 12.57
C LEU A 93 1.25 -6.51 12.89
N GLY A 94 0.29 -5.83 12.25
CA GLY A 94 -1.13 -6.15 12.40
C GLY A 94 -1.46 -7.58 11.97
N LEU A 95 -0.84 -8.07 10.89
CA LEU A 95 -1.02 -9.45 10.44
C LEU A 95 -0.44 -10.47 11.43
N TYR A 96 0.78 -10.21 11.90
CA TYR A 96 1.45 -11.02 12.92
C TYR A 96 0.61 -11.09 14.21
N LEU A 97 0.04 -9.96 14.63
CA LEU A 97 -0.82 -9.92 15.81
C LEU A 97 -2.18 -10.61 15.58
N ARG A 98 -2.71 -10.64 14.37
CA ARG A 98 -4.01 -11.29 14.09
C ARG A 98 -3.91 -12.79 13.80
N SER A 99 -2.80 -13.26 13.25
CA SER A 99 -2.68 -14.63 12.73
C SER A 99 -1.85 -15.53 13.65
N THR A 100 -2.52 -16.42 14.38
CA THR A 100 -1.86 -17.48 15.17
C THR A 100 -1.03 -18.41 14.30
N LYS A 101 -1.45 -18.66 13.05
CA LYS A 101 -0.68 -19.43 12.06
C LYS A 101 0.64 -18.77 11.71
N LEU A 102 0.65 -17.45 11.50
CA LEU A 102 1.86 -16.71 11.16
C LEU A 102 2.84 -16.67 12.35
N ARG A 103 2.31 -16.47 13.57
CA ARG A 103 3.12 -16.56 14.80
C ARG A 103 3.72 -17.95 14.98
N GLY A 104 2.94 -19.00 14.68
CA GLY A 104 3.42 -20.38 14.73
C GLY A 104 4.54 -20.65 13.73
N LEU A 105 4.45 -20.15 12.50
CA LEU A 105 5.50 -20.28 11.48
C LEU A 105 6.82 -19.60 11.90
N ILE A 106 6.75 -18.39 12.47
CA ILE A 106 7.94 -17.64 12.89
C ILE A 106 8.58 -18.24 14.15
N LYS A 107 7.77 -18.76 15.08
CA LYS A 107 8.28 -19.32 16.35
C LYS A 107 8.89 -20.72 16.19
N ASN A 108 8.56 -21.43 15.11
CA ASN A 108 9.04 -22.80 14.84
C ASN A 108 10.35 -22.85 14.04
N HIS A 109 10.98 -21.70 13.79
CA HIS A 109 12.32 -21.55 13.18
C HIS A 109 13.22 -20.76 14.12
#